data_AF-A0A544SX29-F1
#
_entry.id   AF-A0A544SX29-F1
#
_cell.length_a   1.000
_cell.length_b   1.000
_cell.length_c   1.000
_cell.angle_alpha   90.00
_cell.angle_beta   90.00
_cell.angle_gamma   90.00
#
_symmetry.space_group_name_H-M   'P 1'
#
loop_
_entity.id
_entity.type
_entity.pdbx_description
1 polymer ?
#
loop_
_entity_poly.entity_id
_entity_poly.type
_entity_poly.pdbx_seq_one_letter_code
_entity_poly.pdbx_strand_id
1 'polypeptide(L)'
;MNEIIRENARDLSNTLQIEREHIFKRLQQTFDAKSVDVLRYMEQAKMERENKVSLATLDGLGIIGSNSGRSYSFAKDRNVGKKEIERMQSFLNAANKEEKLAFVRDANYWYILAPDYDEAVMNLMIHLLQSLKLIDEADRVLLKI
;
A
#
# COMPACT_ATOMS: atom_id res chain seq x y z
N MET A 1 5.89 8.75 -26.27
CA MET A 1 5.21 8.95 -24.96
C MET A 1 4.61 10.35 -24.75
N ASN A 2 5.22 11.42 -25.29
CA ASN A 2 4.46 12.62 -25.66
C ASN A 2 3.27 12.26 -26.58
N GLU A 3 3.34 11.15 -27.30
CA GLU A 3 2.28 10.60 -28.16
C GLU A 3 1.01 10.17 -27.44
N ILE A 4 1.03 9.48 -26.29
CA ILE A 4 -0.21 8.95 -25.68
C ILE A 4 -1.06 10.08 -25.06
N ILE A 5 -0.40 11.06 -24.45
CA ILE A 5 -1.07 12.29 -23.97
C ILE A 5 -1.53 13.16 -25.14
N ARG A 6 -0.75 13.21 -26.24
CA ARG A 6 -1.15 13.90 -27.49
C ARG A 6 -2.28 13.17 -28.24
N GLU A 7 -2.33 11.84 -28.23
CA GLU A 7 -3.38 11.02 -28.84
C GLU A 7 -4.70 11.26 -28.12
N ASN A 8 -4.73 11.14 -26.79
CA ASN A 8 -5.91 11.49 -26.01
C ASN A 8 -6.34 12.96 -26.16
N ALA A 9 -5.39 13.88 -26.37
CA ALA A 9 -5.70 15.28 -26.63
C ALA A 9 -6.30 15.52 -28.02
N ARG A 10 -5.88 14.75 -29.04
CA ARG A 10 -6.37 14.89 -30.43
C ARG A 10 -7.84 14.51 -30.59
N ASP A 11 -8.34 13.62 -29.74
CA ASP A 11 -9.74 13.17 -29.77
C ASP A 11 -10.69 14.04 -28.93
N LEU A 12 -10.15 15.00 -28.16
CA LEU A 12 -10.93 15.98 -27.40
C LEU A 12 -11.36 17.14 -28.31
N SER A 13 -12.65 17.49 -28.27
CA SER A 13 -13.15 18.70 -28.93
C SER A 13 -12.40 19.94 -28.41
N ASN A 14 -12.25 20.97 -29.26
CA ASN A 14 -11.56 22.21 -28.88
C ASN A 14 -12.11 22.82 -27.58
N THR A 15 -13.42 22.69 -27.33
CA THR A 15 -14.08 23.16 -26.10
C THR A 15 -13.54 22.45 -24.86
N LEU A 16 -13.38 21.13 -24.92
CA LEU A 16 -12.89 20.32 -23.80
C LEU A 16 -11.40 20.55 -23.54
N GLN A 17 -10.61 20.86 -24.58
CA GLN A 17 -9.21 21.25 -24.40
C GLN A 17 -9.08 22.57 -23.63
N ILE A 18 -9.89 23.58 -23.99
CA ILE A 18 -9.90 24.90 -23.32
C ILE A 18 -10.35 24.76 -21.86
N GLU A 19 -11.42 24.00 -21.59
CA GLU A 19 -11.89 23.76 -20.23
C GLU A 19 -10.84 23.06 -19.37
N ARG A 20 -10.17 22.05 -19.92
CA ARG A 20 -9.09 21.34 -19.23
C ARG A 20 -7.94 22.29 -18.89
N GLU A 21 -7.48 23.11 -19.83
CA GLU A 21 -6.43 24.11 -19.56
C GLU A 21 -6.82 25.08 -18.45
N HIS A 22 -8.07 25.55 -18.46
CA HIS A 22 -8.59 26.44 -17.42
C HIS A 22 -8.58 25.76 -16.04
N ILE A 23 -9.03 24.50 -15.95
CA ILE A 23 -8.99 23.70 -14.71
C ILE A 23 -7.55 23.52 -14.23
N PHE A 24 -6.64 23.09 -15.09
CA PHE A 24 -5.23 22.88 -14.74
C PHE A 24 -4.58 24.17 -14.22
N LYS A 25 -4.81 25.30 -14.91
CA LYS A 25 -4.30 26.60 -14.47
C LYS A 25 -4.86 27.00 -13.10
N ARG A 26 -6.13 26.73 -12.84
CA ARG A 26 -6.75 27.00 -11.54
C ARG A 26 -6.13 26.13 -10.44
N LEU A 27 -5.94 24.83 -10.70
CA LEU A 27 -5.29 23.92 -9.77
C LEU A 27 -3.85 24.35 -9.43
N GLN A 28 -3.08 24.77 -10.45
CA GLN A 28 -1.72 25.29 -10.27
C GLN A 28 -1.71 26.54 -9.38
N GLN A 29 -2.62 27.50 -9.64
CA GLN A 29 -2.70 28.74 -8.86
C GLN A 29 -3.20 28.52 -7.43
N THR A 30 -4.15 27.62 -7.22
CA THR A 30 -4.77 27.39 -5.91
C THR A 30 -3.87 26.57 -4.98
N PHE A 31 -3.15 25.58 -5.51
CA PHE A 31 -2.38 24.64 -4.69
C PHE A 31 -0.86 24.80 -4.82
N ASP A 32 -0.39 25.85 -5.51
CA ASP A 32 1.01 25.99 -5.95
C ASP A 32 1.54 24.70 -6.63
N ALA A 33 0.64 24.02 -7.35
CA ALA A 33 0.92 22.73 -7.94
C ALA A 33 1.85 22.90 -9.14
N LYS A 34 2.93 22.12 -9.19
CA LYS A 34 3.87 22.12 -10.31
C LYS A 34 3.46 21.06 -11.31
N SER A 35 3.55 21.40 -12.60
CA SER A 35 3.44 20.38 -13.65
C SER A 35 4.61 19.42 -13.55
N VAL A 36 4.32 18.13 -13.49
CA VAL A 36 5.32 17.06 -13.49
C VAL A 36 5.01 16.10 -14.62
N ASP A 37 6.07 15.59 -15.25
CA ASP A 37 5.94 14.42 -16.11
C ASP A 37 5.63 13.22 -15.21
N VAL A 38 4.37 12.76 -15.27
CA VAL A 38 3.85 11.73 -14.38
C VAL A 38 4.68 10.44 -14.47
N LEU A 39 5.11 10.06 -15.67
CA LEU A 39 5.78 8.78 -15.87
C LEU A 39 7.22 8.85 -15.36
N ARG A 40 7.93 9.93 -15.67
CA ARG A 40 9.26 10.18 -15.11
C ARG A 40 9.21 10.30 -13.58
N TYR A 41 8.18 10.97 -13.06
CA TYR A 41 7.96 11.08 -11.61
C TYR A 41 7.73 9.70 -10.98
N MET A 42 6.89 8.85 -11.60
CA MET A 42 6.63 7.48 -11.11
C MET A 42 7.89 6.62 -11.11
N GLU A 43 8.69 6.66 -12.19
CA GLU A 43 9.97 5.94 -12.27
C GLU A 43 10.93 6.39 -11.18
N GLN A 44 11.08 7.71 -11.00
CA GLN A 44 11.95 8.28 -9.98
C GLN A 44 11.47 7.91 -8.57
N ALA A 45 10.18 8.07 -8.28
CA ALA A 45 9.61 7.72 -6.98
C ALA A 45 9.79 6.23 -6.65
N LYS A 46 9.66 5.35 -7.65
CA LYS A 46 9.90 3.91 -7.50
C LYS A 46 11.36 3.62 -7.16
N MET A 47 12.31 4.16 -7.92
CA MET A 47 13.74 3.98 -7.64
C MET A 47 14.15 4.54 -6.27
N GLU A 48 13.68 5.74 -5.93
CA GLU A 48 13.93 6.36 -4.63
C GLU A 48 13.39 5.52 -3.47
N ARG A 49 12.26 4.84 -3.69
CA ARG A 49 11.67 3.95 -2.70
C ARG A 49 12.45 2.65 -2.58
N GLU A 50 12.76 1.99 -3.69
CA GLU A 50 13.57 0.74 -3.71
C GLU A 50 14.89 0.91 -2.96
N ASN A 51 15.57 2.06 -3.14
CA ASN A 51 16.82 2.37 -2.44
C ASN A 51 16.70 2.53 -0.92
N LYS A 52 15.49 2.70 -0.39
CA LYS A 52 15.21 2.88 1.06
C LYS A 52 14.58 1.64 1.69
N VAL A 53 14.13 0.68 0.87
CA VAL A 53 13.45 -0.52 1.36
C VAL A 53 14.48 -1.47 1.97
N SER A 54 14.25 -1.83 3.24
CA SER A 54 15.05 -2.80 3.99
C SER A 54 14.44 -4.21 3.97
N LEU A 55 13.12 -4.30 3.81
CA LEU A 55 12.38 -5.55 3.76
C LEU A 55 11.31 -5.47 2.67
N ALA A 56 11.38 -6.36 1.69
CA ALA A 56 10.43 -6.42 0.60
C ALA A 56 9.06 -6.96 1.07
N THR A 57 7.99 -6.45 0.46
CA THR A 57 6.60 -6.90 0.64
C THR A 57 6.01 -7.26 -0.72
N LEU A 58 4.92 -8.02 -0.72
CA LEU A 58 4.34 -8.63 -1.91
C LEU A 58 3.67 -7.62 -2.85
N ASP A 59 3.25 -6.47 -2.32
CA ASP A 59 2.75 -5.34 -3.09
C ASP A 59 3.85 -4.52 -3.81
N GLY A 60 5.12 -4.89 -3.62
CA GLY A 60 6.26 -4.23 -4.24
C GLY A 60 6.64 -2.88 -3.62
N LEU A 61 6.02 -2.49 -2.49
CA LEU A 61 6.29 -1.20 -1.84
C LEU A 61 7.31 -1.30 -0.70
N GLY A 62 7.43 -2.44 -0.03
CA GLY A 62 8.42 -2.70 1.02
C GLY A 62 8.31 -1.85 2.28
N ILE A 63 9.12 -2.20 3.28
CA ILE A 63 9.28 -1.50 4.55
C ILE A 63 10.66 -0.84 4.63
N ILE A 64 10.65 0.46 4.96
CA ILE A 64 11.86 1.23 5.24
C ILE A 64 12.29 0.96 6.67
N GLY A 65 13.57 0.68 6.88
CA GLY A 65 14.11 0.28 8.17
C GLY A 65 15.62 0.10 8.11
N SER A 66 16.21 -0.27 9.25
CA SER A 66 17.66 -0.35 9.41
C SER A 66 18.24 -1.73 9.08
N ASN A 67 17.42 -2.78 9.08
CA ASN A 67 17.85 -4.16 8.94
C ASN A 67 16.92 -4.95 8.01
N SER A 68 17.49 -5.88 7.25
CA SER A 68 16.72 -6.94 6.59
C SER A 68 16.10 -7.85 7.64
N GLY A 69 14.79 -8.08 7.53
CA GLY A 69 14.03 -8.99 8.39
C GLY A 69 13.60 -10.26 7.68
N ARG A 70 12.89 -11.12 8.39
CA ARG A 70 12.21 -12.30 7.85
C ARG A 70 10.80 -11.94 7.43
N SER A 71 10.39 -12.36 6.23
CA SER A 71 9.00 -12.26 5.78
C SER A 71 8.18 -13.47 6.23
N TYR A 72 6.92 -13.23 6.59
CA TYR A 72 5.97 -14.32 6.81
C TYR A 72 5.47 -14.86 5.47
N SER A 73 5.36 -16.19 5.35
CA SER A 73 4.83 -16.83 4.15
C SER A 73 3.43 -17.37 4.42
N PHE A 74 2.44 -16.68 3.88
CA PHE A 74 1.04 -17.13 3.88
C PHE A 74 0.85 -18.36 3.00
N ALA A 75 -0.01 -19.27 3.44
CA ALA A 75 -0.36 -20.45 2.67
C ALA A 75 -1.12 -20.04 1.39
N LYS A 76 -0.78 -20.66 0.25
CA LYS A 76 -1.36 -20.32 -1.07
C LYS A 76 -2.85 -20.62 -1.17
N ASP A 77 -3.32 -21.62 -0.43
CA ASP A 77 -4.71 -22.01 -0.33
C ASP A 77 -5.54 -21.05 0.55
N ARG A 78 -4.88 -20.08 1.21
CA ARG A 78 -5.47 -19.08 2.11
C ARG A 78 -6.31 -19.72 3.21
N ASN A 79 -6.04 -20.97 3.55
CA ASN A 79 -6.79 -21.68 4.56
C ASN A 79 -6.27 -21.30 5.94
N VAL A 80 -7.11 -20.62 6.72
CA VAL A 80 -6.77 -20.21 8.08
C VAL A 80 -7.44 -21.15 9.06
N GLY A 81 -6.85 -22.34 9.18
CA GLY A 81 -7.12 -23.21 10.31
C GLY A 81 -6.37 -22.75 11.56
N LYS A 82 -6.70 -23.38 12.70
CA LYS A 82 -6.02 -23.17 13.99
C LYS A 82 -4.48 -23.20 13.89
N LYS A 83 -3.92 -24.12 13.10
CA LYS A 83 -2.47 -24.23 12.89
C LYS A 83 -1.87 -23.00 12.23
N GLU A 84 -2.60 -22.35 11.32
CA GLU A 84 -2.11 -21.16 10.65
C GLU A 84 -2.14 -19.95 11.59
N ILE A 85 -3.20 -19.81 12.40
CA ILE A 85 -3.24 -18.81 13.48
C ILE A 85 -2.06 -18.96 14.43
N GLU A 86 -1.76 -20.19 14.87
CA GLU A 86 -0.62 -20.48 15.74
C GLU A 86 0.73 -20.10 15.09
N ARG A 87 0.88 -20.34 13.79
CA ARG A 87 2.06 -19.92 13.02
C ARG A 87 2.18 -18.40 12.94
N MET A 88 1.10 -17.70 12.63
CA MET A 88 1.06 -16.24 12.59
C MET A 88 1.45 -15.65 13.95
N GLN A 89 0.83 -16.13 15.03
CA GLN A 89 1.14 -15.68 16.40
C GLN A 89 2.60 -15.94 16.77
N SER A 90 3.13 -17.12 16.46
CA SER A 90 4.52 -17.48 16.75
C SER A 90 5.50 -16.56 16.01
N PHE A 91 5.22 -16.26 14.74
CA PHE A 91 6.00 -15.30 13.97
C PHE A 91 5.93 -13.91 14.60
N LEU A 92 4.73 -13.38 14.85
CA LEU A 92 4.53 -12.04 15.39
C LEU A 92 5.15 -11.84 16.78
N ASN A 93 5.19 -12.87 17.62
CA ASN A 93 5.84 -12.80 18.93
C ASN A 93 7.36 -12.69 18.83
N ALA A 94 7.96 -13.34 17.82
CA ALA A 94 9.41 -13.28 17.58
C ALA A 94 9.83 -12.12 16.65
N ALA A 95 8.86 -11.46 16.01
CA ALA A 95 9.11 -10.46 14.98
C ALA A 95 9.47 -9.09 15.57
N ASN A 96 10.43 -8.43 14.94
CA ASN A 96 10.72 -7.02 15.17
C ASN A 96 9.64 -6.11 14.55
N LYS A 97 9.79 -4.79 14.69
CA LYS A 97 8.79 -3.83 14.22
C LYS A 97 8.63 -3.89 12.69
N GLU A 98 9.72 -3.94 11.95
CA GLU A 98 9.74 -3.94 10.49
C GLU A 98 9.10 -5.22 9.93
N GLU A 99 9.40 -6.38 10.51
CA GLU A 99 8.81 -7.68 10.17
C GLU A 99 7.30 -7.70 10.43
N LYS A 100 6.85 -7.09 11.54
CA LYS A 100 5.43 -6.93 11.85
C LYS A 100 4.71 -6.03 10.84
N LEU A 101 5.33 -4.91 10.44
CA LEU A 101 4.76 -4.02 9.42
C LEU A 101 4.70 -4.70 8.06
N ALA A 102 5.72 -5.48 7.69
CA ALA A 102 5.71 -6.29 6.47
C ALA A 102 4.57 -7.32 6.50
N PHE A 103 4.38 -8.01 7.63
CA PHE A 103 3.26 -8.93 7.83
C PHE A 103 1.90 -8.26 7.58
N VAL A 104 1.67 -7.06 8.13
CA VAL A 104 0.42 -6.31 7.92
C VAL A 104 0.19 -6.00 6.43
N ARG A 105 1.22 -5.55 5.71
CA ARG A 105 1.11 -5.27 4.27
C ARG A 105 0.80 -6.52 3.46
N ASP A 106 1.55 -7.58 3.71
CA ASP A 106 1.39 -8.84 3.00
C ASP A 106 0.04 -9.49 3.30
N ALA A 107 -0.46 -9.34 4.53
CA ALA A 107 -1.80 -9.74 4.93
C ALA A 107 -2.88 -9.03 4.10
N ASN A 108 -2.80 -7.69 4.03
CA ASN A 108 -3.71 -6.90 3.20
C ASN A 108 -3.62 -7.31 1.72
N TYR A 109 -2.43 -7.49 1.18
CA TYR A 109 -2.22 -7.88 -0.21
C TYR A 109 -2.79 -9.28 -0.52
N TRP A 110 -2.69 -10.22 0.42
CA TRP A 110 -3.27 -11.57 0.30
C TRP A 110 -4.77 -11.63 0.54
N TYR A 111 -5.42 -10.50 0.85
CA TYR A 111 -6.85 -10.41 1.20
C TYR A 111 -7.23 -11.24 2.44
N ILE A 112 -6.29 -11.46 3.38
CA ILE A 112 -6.59 -12.18 4.63
C ILE A 112 -7.30 -11.28 5.66
N LEU A 113 -7.45 -9.99 5.37
CA LEU A 113 -8.16 -9.01 6.20
C LEU A 113 -9.48 -8.58 5.57
N ALA A 114 -10.00 -9.37 4.62
CA ALA A 114 -11.27 -9.08 3.98
C ALA A 114 -12.44 -9.21 5.01
N PRO A 115 -13.53 -8.43 4.87
CA PRO A 115 -14.67 -8.40 5.81
C PRO A 115 -15.28 -9.76 6.18
N ASP A 116 -15.23 -10.72 5.27
CA ASP A 116 -15.80 -12.07 5.40
C ASP A 116 -14.74 -13.14 5.70
N TYR A 117 -13.52 -12.73 6.04
CA TYR A 117 -12.44 -13.63 6.41
C TYR A 117 -12.50 -14.02 7.90
N ASP A 118 -11.57 -14.87 8.33
CA ASP A 118 -11.56 -15.46 9.67
C ASP A 118 -11.42 -14.41 10.80
N GLU A 119 -12.37 -14.43 11.73
CA GLU A 119 -12.47 -13.48 12.84
C GLU A 119 -11.25 -13.53 13.78
N ALA A 120 -10.59 -14.70 13.91
CA ALA A 120 -9.38 -14.83 14.73
C ALA A 120 -8.20 -14.09 14.09
N VAL A 121 -8.10 -14.07 12.76
CA VAL A 121 -7.08 -13.27 12.03
C VAL A 121 -7.33 -11.79 12.24
N MET A 122 -8.59 -11.37 12.18
CA MET A 122 -8.97 -9.97 12.39
C MET A 122 -8.59 -9.50 13.80
N ASN A 123 -8.93 -10.29 14.82
CA ASN A 123 -8.55 -9.99 16.20
C ASN A 123 -7.04 -9.96 16.40
N LEU A 124 -6.32 -10.92 15.80
CA LEU A 124 -4.85 -10.94 15.81
C LEU A 124 -4.27 -9.65 15.20
N MET A 125 -4.84 -9.19 14.07
CA MET A 125 -4.41 -7.99 13.38
C MET A 125 -4.67 -6.73 14.19
N ILE A 126 -5.85 -6.60 14.80
CA ILE A 126 -6.19 -5.45 15.65
C ILE A 126 -5.22 -5.36 16.84
N HIS A 127 -4.98 -6.47 17.53
CA HIS A 127 -4.02 -6.50 18.64
C HIS A 127 -2.60 -6.16 18.19
N LEU A 128 -2.18 -6.66 17.03
CA LEU A 128 -0.89 -6.30 16.45
C LEU A 128 -0.78 -4.80 16.20
N LEU A 129 -1.76 -4.19 15.52
CA LEU A 129 -1.75 -2.76 15.19
C LEU A 129 -1.77 -1.88 16.45
N GLN A 130 -2.59 -2.23 17.43
CA GLN A 130 -2.62 -1.57 18.74
C GLN A 130 -1.25 -1.66 19.46
N SER A 131 -0.59 -2.83 19.42
CA SER A 131 0.74 -3.00 20.01
C SER A 131 1.81 -2.11 19.34
N LEU A 132 1.60 -1.76 18.07
CA LEU A 132 2.45 -0.86 17.29
C LEU A 132 2.07 0.62 17.45
N LYS A 133 1.03 0.93 18.25
CA LYS A 133 0.43 2.26 18.41
C LYS A 133 -0.17 2.83 17.11
N LEU A 134 -0.63 1.95 16.23
CA LEU A 134 -1.32 2.26 14.97
C LEU A 134 -2.84 2.19 15.19
N ILE A 135 -3.36 3.12 15.99
CA ILE A 135 -4.75 3.09 16.47
C ILE A 135 -5.73 3.33 15.32
N ASP A 136 -5.46 4.33 14.47
CA ASP A 136 -6.30 4.66 13.32
C ASP A 136 -6.41 3.49 12.33
N GLU A 137 -5.32 2.76 12.10
CA GLU A 137 -5.33 1.56 11.26
C GLU A 137 -6.11 0.42 11.91
N ALA A 138 -5.96 0.22 13.22
CA ALA A 138 -6.72 -0.79 13.96
C ALA A 138 -8.24 -0.53 13.88
N ASP A 139 -8.64 0.74 14.00
CA ASP A 139 -10.03 1.15 13.90
C ASP A 139 -10.61 0.91 12.50
N ARG A 140 -9.83 1.17 11.43
CA ARG A 140 -10.27 0.86 10.05
C ARG A 140 -10.54 -0.64 9.85
N VAL A 141 -9.65 -1.49 10.37
CA VAL A 141 -9.83 -2.95 10.33
C VAL A 141 -11.10 -3.38 11.07
N LEU A 142 -11.38 -2.78 12.23
CA LEU A 142 -12.60 -3.05 13.00
C LEU A 142 -13.89 -2.62 12.26
N LEU A 143 -13.83 -1.49 11.56
CA LEU A 143 -14.96 -0.96 10.79
C LEU A 143 -15.21 -1.72 9.48
N LYS A 144 -14.33 -2.65 9.09
CA LYS A 144 -14.38 -3.42 7.83
C LYS A 144 -14.46 -2.51 6.57
N ILE A 145 -13.81 -1.35 6.60
CA ILE A 145 -13.78 -0.35 5.52
C ILE A 145 -12.48 -0.45 4.73
#